data_AF-A0A402C0N5-F1
#
_entry.id   AF-A0A402C0N5-F1
#
_cell.length_a   1.000
_cell.length_b   1.000
_cell.length_c   1.000
_cell.angle_alpha   90.00
_cell.angle_beta   90.00
_cell.angle_gamma   90.00
#
_symmetry.space_group_name_H-M   'P 1'
#
loop_
_entity.id
_entity.type
_entity.pdbx_description
1 polymer ?
#
loop_
_entity_poly.entity_id
_entity_poly.type
_entity_poly.pdbx_seq_one_letter_code
_entity_poly.pdbx_strand_id
1 'polypeptide(L)'
;MQTPRRPWYRRPAVMGAVGVVVVVALGLVAWFTPLLSVRQTDVAGATSISEEQIRQALAVPQGQPLLRVDTEGAALRVAAIPKVASARVQRVYPSTIRVTVTERVPVVFVDSPGGTHLLDAEAVDYEIAPPPPGVPRLVTEKPGWGDPSTEAAIEVLESMPPQLRGQVGQVGAKSISDIAVTLLDGRVVVWGGTEKSERKAAVTLPLLTQPGQTYDVSSPDLPTVR
;
A
#
# COMPACT_ATOMS: atom_id res chain seq x y z
N MET A 1 -63.15 -4.07 -53.64
CA MET A 1 -61.87 -3.33 -53.78
C MET A 1 -61.27 -3.10 -52.39
N GLN A 2 -59.94 -3.13 -52.30
CA GLN A 2 -59.12 -3.57 -51.16
C GLN A 2 -59.19 -2.70 -49.90
N THR A 3 -59.35 -3.33 -48.73
CA THR A 3 -59.09 -2.73 -47.41
C THR A 3 -57.59 -2.54 -47.19
N PRO A 4 -57.10 -1.34 -46.81
CA PRO A 4 -55.69 -1.12 -46.56
C PRO A 4 -55.28 -1.81 -45.25
N ARG A 5 -54.41 -2.83 -45.36
CA ARG A 5 -53.74 -3.47 -44.22
C ARG A 5 -52.81 -2.47 -43.54
N ARG A 6 -53.27 -1.86 -42.43
CA ARG A 6 -52.39 -1.09 -41.52
C ARG A 6 -51.25 -2.02 -41.04
N PRO A 7 -49.97 -1.69 -41.26
CA PRO A 7 -48.88 -2.58 -40.89
C PRO A 7 -48.71 -2.58 -39.38
N TRP A 8 -49.17 -3.66 -38.75
CA TRP A 8 -49.07 -3.92 -37.31
C TRP A 8 -47.62 -3.97 -36.77
N TYR A 9 -46.64 -4.05 -37.66
CA TYR A 9 -45.20 -4.14 -37.36
C TYR A 9 -44.52 -2.84 -36.90
N ARG A 10 -45.17 -1.67 -37.03
CA ARG A 10 -44.56 -0.38 -36.61
C ARG A 10 -44.66 -0.08 -35.11
N ARG A 11 -45.58 -0.74 -34.41
CA ARG A 11 -45.81 -0.54 -32.97
C ARG A 11 -44.62 -0.96 -32.08
N PRO A 12 -43.99 -2.14 -32.26
CA PRO A 12 -42.82 -2.51 -31.46
C PRO A 12 -41.59 -1.64 -31.77
N ALA A 13 -41.41 -1.22 -33.04
CA ALA A 13 -40.31 -0.33 -33.42
C ALA A 13 -40.44 1.08 -32.82
N VAL A 14 -41.66 1.65 -32.80
CA VAL A 14 -41.93 2.94 -32.15
C VAL A 14 -41.80 2.84 -30.63
N MET A 15 -42.28 1.76 -30.01
CA MET A 15 -42.05 1.51 -28.57
C MET A 15 -40.57 1.38 -28.24
N GLY A 16 -39.79 0.68 -29.08
CA GLY A 16 -38.34 0.57 -28.91
C GLY A 16 -37.64 1.94 -29.00
N ALA A 17 -37.99 2.75 -30.00
CA ALA A 17 -37.43 4.09 -30.16
C ALA A 17 -37.80 5.02 -28.99
N VAL A 18 -39.05 4.99 -28.52
CA VAL A 18 -39.48 5.75 -27.33
C VAL A 18 -38.73 5.29 -26.09
N GLY A 19 -38.56 3.97 -25.91
CA GLY A 19 -37.76 3.41 -24.82
C GLY A 19 -36.32 3.94 -24.83
N VAL A 20 -35.65 3.93 -25.98
CA VAL A 20 -34.30 4.49 -26.14
C VAL A 20 -34.26 5.99 -25.81
N VAL A 21 -35.21 6.78 -26.31
CA VAL A 21 -35.29 8.22 -26.03
C VAL A 21 -35.46 8.50 -24.54
N VAL A 22 -36.30 7.72 -23.85
CA VAL A 22 -36.50 7.85 -22.40
C VAL A 22 -35.20 7.51 -21.64
N VAL A 23 -34.52 6.43 -22.01
CA VAL A 23 -33.23 6.05 -21.38
C VAL A 23 -32.17 7.14 -21.59
N VAL A 24 -32.07 7.69 -22.81
CA VAL A 24 -31.15 8.79 -23.12
C VAL A 24 -31.51 10.05 -22.33
N ALA A 25 -32.79 10.42 -22.26
CA ALA A 25 -33.26 11.58 -21.51
C ALA A 25 -32.96 11.43 -20.01
N LEU A 26 -33.21 10.24 -19.42
CA LEU A 26 -32.85 9.95 -18.04
C LEU A 26 -31.35 10.01 -17.80
N GLY A 27 -30.54 9.49 -18.74
CA GLY A 27 -29.08 9.59 -18.69
C GLY A 27 -28.60 11.05 -18.73
N LEU A 28 -29.18 11.88 -19.59
CA LEU A 28 -28.87 13.31 -19.65
C LEU A 28 -29.29 14.05 -18.38
N VAL A 29 -30.48 13.77 -17.84
CA VAL A 29 -30.91 14.35 -16.56
C VAL A 29 -29.94 13.95 -15.46
N ALA A 30 -29.62 12.66 -15.32
CA ALA A 30 -28.63 12.19 -14.34
C ALA A 30 -27.23 12.81 -14.52
N TRP A 31 -26.85 13.13 -15.76
CA TRP A 31 -25.56 13.74 -16.11
C TRP A 31 -25.50 15.25 -15.84
N PHE A 32 -26.63 15.97 -15.94
CA PHE A 32 -26.70 17.43 -15.84
C PHE A 32 -27.37 17.93 -14.55
N THR A 33 -28.08 17.09 -13.80
CA THR A 33 -28.80 17.52 -12.58
C THR A 33 -28.07 17.15 -11.28
N PRO A 34 -28.28 17.94 -10.20
CA PRO A 34 -27.65 17.71 -8.90
C PRO A 34 -28.19 16.51 -8.11
N LEU A 35 -29.07 15.69 -8.71
CA LEU A 35 -29.70 14.55 -8.05
C LEU A 35 -28.66 13.48 -7.69
N LEU A 36 -27.63 13.32 -8.53
CA LEU A 36 -26.51 12.40 -8.31
C LEU A 36 -25.21 13.16 -8.04
N SER A 37 -25.26 14.24 -7.28
CA SER A 37 -24.07 15.01 -6.91
C SER A 37 -23.42 14.52 -5.62
N VAL A 38 -22.11 14.73 -5.50
CA VAL A 38 -21.35 14.49 -4.28
C VAL A 38 -21.89 15.37 -3.14
N ARG A 39 -22.41 14.73 -2.10
CA ARG A 39 -22.86 15.38 -0.85
C ARG A 39 -22.06 14.91 0.35
N GLN A 40 -21.54 13.70 0.30
CA GLN A 40 -20.80 13.09 1.39
C GLN A 40 -19.51 12.47 0.86
N THR A 41 -18.44 12.63 1.64
CA THR A 41 -17.17 11.91 1.44
C THR A 41 -16.96 11.05 2.66
N ASP A 42 -16.90 9.74 2.44
CA ASP A 42 -16.70 8.71 3.46
C ASP A 42 -15.26 8.21 3.35
N VAL A 43 -14.46 8.37 4.41
CA VAL A 43 -13.04 8.01 4.44
C VAL A 43 -12.85 6.81 5.36
N ALA A 44 -12.21 5.76 4.86
CA ALA A 44 -11.94 4.53 5.59
C ALA A 44 -10.46 4.15 5.52
N GLY A 45 -9.93 3.57 6.60
CA GLY A 45 -8.56 3.06 6.69
C GLY A 45 -7.50 4.10 7.06
N ALA A 46 -7.87 5.38 7.14
CA ALA A 46 -7.01 6.44 7.67
C ALA A 46 -7.04 6.45 9.20
N THR A 47 -5.87 6.38 9.82
CA THR A 47 -5.69 6.40 11.28
C THR A 47 -4.76 7.53 11.70
N SER A 48 -3.61 7.67 11.02
CA SER A 48 -2.65 8.76 11.28
C SER A 48 -2.90 9.98 10.38
N ILE A 49 -3.49 9.78 9.20
CA ILE A 49 -3.79 10.85 8.25
C ILE A 49 -5.18 11.42 8.56
N SER A 50 -5.27 12.75 8.69
CA SER A 50 -6.58 13.39 8.94
C SER A 50 -7.52 13.28 7.73
N GLU A 51 -8.82 13.11 7.98
CA GLU A 51 -9.81 13.11 6.92
C GLU A 51 -9.80 14.40 6.08
N GLU A 52 -9.47 15.53 6.71
CA GLU A 52 -9.39 16.82 6.03
C GLU A 52 -8.24 16.85 5.02
N GLN A 53 -7.07 16.32 5.38
CA GLN A 53 -5.95 16.18 4.45
C GLN A 53 -6.31 15.27 3.25
N ILE A 54 -7.02 14.16 3.50
CA ILE A 54 -7.49 13.27 2.43
C ILE A 54 -8.51 13.98 1.55
N ARG A 55 -9.46 14.73 2.13
CA ARG A 55 -10.48 15.49 1.40
C ARG A 55 -9.86 16.58 0.53
N GLN A 56 -8.84 17.27 1.03
CA GLN A 56 -8.08 18.27 0.29
C GLN A 56 -7.34 17.64 -0.90
N ALA A 57 -6.63 16.53 -0.68
CA ALA A 57 -5.94 15.81 -1.75
C ALA A 57 -6.92 15.23 -2.78
N LEU A 58 -8.07 14.73 -2.34
CA LEU A 58 -9.13 14.22 -3.21
C LEU A 58 -9.56 15.26 -4.26
N ALA A 59 -9.62 16.54 -3.88
CA ALA A 59 -9.96 17.66 -4.75
C ALA A 59 -11.26 17.44 -5.57
N VAL A 60 -12.26 16.84 -4.93
CA VAL A 60 -13.61 16.66 -5.49
C VAL A 60 -14.56 17.63 -4.77
N PRO A 61 -14.98 18.74 -5.41
CA PRO A 61 -15.89 19.70 -4.80
C PRO A 61 -17.24 19.07 -4.45
N GLN A 62 -17.81 19.51 -3.33
CA GLN A 62 -19.21 19.23 -3.04
C GLN A 62 -20.11 19.77 -4.16
N GLY A 63 -21.16 19.02 -4.50
CA GLY A 63 -22.09 19.36 -5.58
C GLY A 63 -21.64 18.91 -6.97
N GLN A 64 -20.40 18.45 -7.17
CA GLN A 64 -19.96 17.88 -8.45
C GLN A 64 -20.83 16.66 -8.80
N PRO A 65 -21.33 16.53 -10.04
CA PRO A 65 -22.06 15.33 -10.47
C PRO A 65 -21.15 14.09 -10.34
N LEU A 66 -21.61 13.05 -9.62
CA LEU A 66 -20.84 11.81 -9.37
C LEU A 66 -20.33 11.18 -10.67
N LEU A 67 -21.17 11.18 -11.71
CA LEU A 67 -20.83 10.63 -13.03
C LEU A 67 -19.64 11.34 -13.69
N ARG A 68 -19.35 12.58 -13.29
CA ARG A 68 -18.22 13.39 -13.78
C ARG A 68 -17.01 13.38 -12.87
N VAL A 69 -17.09 12.76 -11.69
CA VAL A 69 -15.95 12.66 -10.79
C VAL A 69 -14.92 11.75 -11.43
N ASP A 70 -13.71 12.23 -11.68
CA ASP A 70 -12.59 11.38 -12.07
C ASP A 70 -12.06 10.66 -10.83
N THR A 71 -12.49 9.42 -10.62
CA THR A 71 -12.10 8.61 -9.46
C THR A 71 -10.65 8.14 -9.54
N GLU A 72 -10.11 7.95 -10.75
CA GLU A 72 -8.74 7.48 -10.93
C GLU A 72 -7.76 8.61 -10.62
N GLY A 73 -7.96 9.79 -11.23
CA GLY A 73 -7.16 10.97 -10.90
C GLY A 73 -7.31 11.39 -9.44
N ALA A 74 -8.51 11.24 -8.84
CA ALA A 74 -8.71 11.50 -7.42
C ALA A 74 -7.95 10.49 -6.54
N ALA A 75 -7.93 9.21 -6.89
CA ALA A 75 -7.15 8.20 -6.18
C ALA A 75 -5.64 8.49 -6.27
N LEU A 76 -5.13 8.85 -7.46
CA LEU A 76 -3.73 9.22 -7.66
C LEU A 76 -3.30 10.43 -6.81
N ARG A 77 -4.16 11.44 -6.69
CA ARG A 77 -3.87 12.60 -5.82
C ARG A 77 -3.83 12.23 -4.34
N VAL A 78 -4.74 11.36 -3.88
CA VAL A 78 -4.70 10.87 -2.49
C VAL A 78 -3.46 9.99 -2.26
N ALA A 79 -3.09 9.15 -3.23
CA ALA A 79 -1.89 8.32 -3.18
C ALA A 79 -0.57 9.12 -3.21
N ALA A 80 -0.62 10.41 -3.60
CA ALA A 80 0.53 11.30 -3.55
C ALA A 80 0.85 11.82 -2.13
N ILE A 81 -0.03 11.58 -1.15
CA ILE A 81 0.30 11.80 0.26
C ILE A 81 1.37 10.76 0.66
N PRO A 82 2.57 11.15 1.14
CA PRO A 82 3.67 10.22 1.37
C PRO A 82 3.30 9.00 2.23
N LYS A 83 2.55 9.23 3.32
CA LYS A 83 2.08 8.19 4.25
C LYS A 83 1.09 7.19 3.64
N VAL A 84 0.61 7.40 2.41
CA VAL A 84 -0.35 6.52 1.75
C VAL A 84 0.39 5.46 0.93
N ALA A 85 0.17 4.19 1.26
CA ALA A 85 0.66 3.06 0.47
C ALA A 85 -0.22 2.86 -0.77
N SER A 86 -1.54 2.93 -0.58
CA SER A 86 -2.51 2.84 -1.67
C SER A 86 -3.80 3.58 -1.34
N ALA A 87 -4.45 4.11 -2.37
CA ALA A 87 -5.74 4.77 -2.26
C ALA A 87 -6.71 4.22 -3.31
N ARG A 88 -7.96 4.06 -2.92
CA ARG A 88 -9.07 3.69 -3.80
C ARG A 88 -10.21 4.66 -3.62
N VAL A 89 -10.72 5.19 -4.73
CA VAL A 89 -11.86 6.10 -4.74
C VAL A 89 -12.99 5.45 -5.52
N GLN A 90 -14.17 5.39 -4.93
CA GLN A 90 -15.36 4.78 -5.52
C GLN A 90 -16.57 5.71 -5.41
N ARG A 91 -17.43 5.65 -6.43
CA ARG A 91 -18.73 6.31 -6.42
C ARG A 91 -19.73 5.40 -5.73
N VAL A 92 -20.34 5.88 -4.66
CA VAL A 92 -21.42 5.21 -3.95
C VAL A 92 -22.69 6.03 -4.20
N TYR A 93 -23.51 5.54 -5.12
CA TYR A 93 -24.75 6.18 -5.47
C TYR A 93 -25.73 6.18 -4.27
N PRO A 94 -26.56 7.21 -4.12
CA PRO A 94 -26.78 8.30 -5.08
C PRO A 94 -25.87 9.52 -4.89
N SER A 95 -25.15 9.69 -3.78
CA SER A 95 -24.52 10.99 -3.46
C SER A 95 -23.20 10.93 -2.68
N THR A 96 -22.54 9.78 -2.64
CA THR A 96 -21.37 9.57 -1.78
C THR A 96 -20.13 9.20 -2.59
N ILE A 97 -18.98 9.75 -2.20
CA ILE A 97 -17.67 9.24 -2.61
C ILE A 97 -17.06 8.49 -1.44
N ARG A 98 -16.72 7.23 -1.65
CA ARG A 98 -15.98 6.43 -0.68
C ARG A 98 -14.50 6.45 -1.05
N VAL A 99 -13.68 6.83 -0.09
CA VAL A 99 -12.22 6.83 -0.18
C VAL A 99 -11.70 5.78 0.81
N THR A 100 -11.02 4.77 0.31
CA THR A 100 -10.35 3.76 1.13
C THR A 100 -8.85 3.95 0.97
N VAL A 101 -8.17 4.19 2.09
CA VAL A 101 -6.74 4.44 2.16
C VAL A 101 -6.09 3.32 2.95
N THR A 102 -4.94 2.85 2.46
CA THR A 102 -4.02 2.01 3.22
C THR A 102 -2.82 2.87 3.58
N GLU A 103 -2.58 3.07 4.87
CA GLU A 103 -1.40 3.80 5.35
C GLU A 103 -0.16 2.91 5.29
N ARG A 104 1.01 3.51 5.05
CA ARG A 104 2.30 2.84 5.11
C ARG A 104 2.62 2.46 6.55
N VAL A 105 3.25 1.31 6.73
CA VAL A 105 3.70 0.81 8.02
C VAL A 105 5.22 0.74 7.99
N PRO A 106 5.94 1.29 8.98
CA PRO A 106 7.39 1.27 8.97
C PRO A 106 7.91 -0.15 9.22
N VAL A 107 8.82 -0.59 8.36
CA VAL A 107 9.53 -1.86 8.48
C VAL A 107 10.94 -1.65 9.01
N VAL A 108 11.59 -0.58 8.60
CA VAL A 108 12.90 -0.15 9.10
C VAL A 108 12.93 1.36 9.26
N PHE A 109 13.91 1.85 10.01
CA PHE A 109 14.25 3.27 10.04
C PHE A 109 15.71 3.51 9.68
N VAL A 110 16.00 4.70 9.17
CA VAL A 110 17.34 5.14 8.78
C VAL A 110 17.62 6.47 9.44
N ASP A 111 18.77 6.58 10.12
CA ASP A 111 19.21 7.86 10.67
C ASP A 111 19.96 8.66 9.62
N SER A 112 19.52 9.89 9.39
CA SER A 112 20.18 10.87 8.53
C SER A 112 20.45 12.17 9.31
N PRO A 113 21.31 13.07 8.80
CA PRO A 113 21.47 14.40 9.38
C PRO A 113 20.16 15.21 9.47
N GLY A 114 19.16 14.89 8.65
CA GLY A 114 17.84 15.53 8.64
C GLY A 114 16.83 14.95 9.65
N GLY A 115 17.18 13.85 10.32
CA GLY A 115 16.32 13.15 11.27
C GLY A 115 16.24 11.65 10.98
N THR A 116 15.36 10.97 11.70
CA THR A 116 15.08 9.54 11.49
C THR A 116 13.99 9.39 10.44
N HIS A 117 14.34 8.71 9.34
CA HIS A 117 13.46 8.42 8.21
C HIS A 117 12.84 7.03 8.37
N LEU A 118 11.54 6.93 8.12
CA LEU A 118 10.78 5.69 8.18
C LEU A 118 10.57 5.13 6.78
N LEU A 119 10.99 3.87 6.58
CA LEU A 119 10.81 3.16 5.33
C LEU A 119 9.83 2.00 5.55
N ASP A 120 8.97 1.78 4.57
CA ASP A 120 8.03 0.65 4.57
C ASP A 120 8.59 -0.59 3.87
N ALA A 121 7.72 -1.57 3.63
CA ALA A 121 8.04 -2.84 2.98
C ALA A 121 8.55 -2.66 1.54
N GLU A 122 8.10 -1.61 0.86
CA GLU A 122 8.56 -1.24 -0.48
C GLU A 122 9.81 -0.35 -0.46
N ALA A 123 10.49 -0.21 0.69
CA ALA A 123 11.65 0.66 0.88
C ALA A 123 11.38 2.17 0.64
N VAL A 124 10.11 2.59 0.61
CA VAL A 124 9.75 3.98 0.37
C VAL A 124 9.93 4.77 1.66
N ASP A 125 10.79 5.79 1.62
CA ASP A 125 10.89 6.80 2.67
C ASP A 125 9.65 7.70 2.62
N TYR A 126 8.82 7.63 3.67
CA TYR A 126 7.51 8.29 3.68
C TYR A 126 7.31 9.28 4.83
N GLU A 127 8.17 9.26 5.86
CA GLU A 127 8.02 10.10 7.04
C GLU A 127 9.33 10.28 7.81
N ILE A 128 9.57 11.51 8.30
CA ILE A 128 10.61 11.80 9.29
C ILE A 128 9.96 11.88 10.66
N ALA A 129 10.18 10.88 11.51
CA ALA A 129 9.61 10.78 12.84
C ALA A 129 10.43 9.83 13.74
N PRO A 130 10.27 9.89 15.07
CA PRO A 130 10.84 8.89 15.96
C PRO A 130 10.38 7.47 15.58
N PRO A 131 11.26 6.46 15.58
CA PRO A 131 10.91 5.12 15.17
C PRO A 131 9.95 4.47 16.19
N PRO A 132 8.86 3.82 15.73
CA PRO A 132 7.99 3.06 16.61
C PRO A 132 8.73 1.90 17.29
N PRO A 133 8.27 1.44 18.47
CA PRO A 133 8.85 0.29 19.14
C PRO A 133 8.85 -0.96 18.25
N GLY A 134 10.00 -1.65 18.19
CA GLY A 134 10.16 -2.89 17.43
C GLY A 134 10.50 -2.71 15.95
N VAL A 135 10.65 -1.47 15.47
CA VAL A 135 11.16 -1.18 14.12
C VAL A 135 12.69 -1.12 14.19
N PRO A 136 13.43 -2.02 13.50
CA PRO A 136 14.88 -2.02 13.54
C PRO A 136 15.53 -0.94 12.67
N ARG A 137 16.76 -0.58 13.02
CA ARG A 137 17.60 0.34 12.25
C ARG A 137 18.15 -0.33 10.99
N LEU A 138 18.06 0.31 9.84
CA LEU A 138 18.74 -0.10 8.61
C LEU A 138 20.08 0.62 8.46
N VAL A 139 21.12 -0.14 8.11
CA VAL A 139 22.46 0.39 7.80
C VAL A 139 22.91 -0.11 6.44
N THR A 140 22.95 0.79 5.47
CA THR A 140 23.47 0.52 4.14
C THR A 140 24.07 1.82 3.55
N GLU A 141 24.77 1.72 2.44
CA GLU A 141 25.44 2.86 1.80
C GLU A 141 24.42 3.86 1.22
N LYS A 142 23.36 3.35 0.57
CA LYS A 142 22.35 4.16 -0.15
C LYS A 142 20.93 3.70 0.21
N PRO A 143 20.48 3.96 1.45
CA PRO A 143 19.18 3.49 1.90
C PRO A 143 18.04 4.12 1.10
N GLY A 144 17.09 3.29 0.65
CA GLY A 144 15.85 3.76 0.04
C GLY A 144 15.35 2.90 -1.12
N TRP A 145 14.23 3.32 -1.69
CA TRP A 145 13.59 2.66 -2.81
C TRP A 145 14.51 2.56 -4.04
N GLY A 146 14.56 1.38 -4.65
CA GLY A 146 15.40 1.09 -5.81
C GLY A 146 16.86 0.77 -5.47
N ASP A 147 17.25 0.78 -4.20
CA ASP A 147 18.55 0.26 -3.75
C ASP A 147 18.45 -1.25 -3.46
N PRO A 148 19.20 -2.11 -4.18
CA PRO A 148 19.10 -3.56 -4.00
C PRO A 148 19.47 -4.05 -2.59
N SER A 149 20.38 -3.35 -1.89
CA SER A 149 20.79 -3.75 -0.54
C SER A 149 19.69 -3.47 0.48
N THR A 150 18.98 -2.36 0.31
CA THR A 150 17.80 -1.99 1.11
C THR A 150 16.68 -3.00 0.93
N GLU A 151 16.34 -3.32 -0.31
CA GLU A 151 15.29 -4.29 -0.64
C GLU A 151 15.63 -5.68 -0.07
N ALA A 152 16.88 -6.13 -0.25
CA ALA A 152 17.33 -7.41 0.29
C ALA A 152 17.29 -7.45 1.83
N ALA A 153 17.64 -6.35 2.51
CA ALA A 153 17.56 -6.25 3.97
C ALA A 153 16.11 -6.38 4.47
N ILE A 154 15.16 -5.73 3.79
CA ILE A 154 13.73 -5.79 4.10
C ILE A 154 13.19 -7.20 3.85
N GLU A 155 13.54 -7.82 2.72
CA GLU A 155 13.17 -9.21 2.40
C GLU A 155 13.65 -10.18 3.48
N VAL A 156 14.90 -10.03 3.95
CA VAL A 156 15.43 -10.81 5.07
C VAL A 156 14.56 -10.63 6.32
N LEU A 157 14.20 -9.39 6.69
CA LEU A 157 13.34 -9.14 7.84
C LEU A 157 11.94 -9.75 7.69
N GLU A 158 11.36 -9.76 6.49
CA GLU A 158 10.04 -10.35 6.20
C GLU A 158 10.04 -11.87 6.23
N SER A 159 11.16 -12.49 5.88
CA SER A 159 11.33 -13.95 5.96
C SER A 159 11.48 -14.49 7.40
N MET A 160 11.73 -13.61 8.38
CA MET A 160 11.94 -14.01 9.77
C MET A 160 10.63 -14.36 10.48
N PRO A 161 10.62 -15.41 11.33
CA PRO A 161 9.54 -15.64 12.27
C PRO A 161 9.32 -14.41 13.16
N PRO A 162 8.07 -14.10 13.55
CA PRO A 162 7.77 -12.95 14.40
C PRO A 162 8.59 -12.87 15.69
N GLN A 163 8.91 -14.04 16.27
CA GLN A 163 9.74 -14.15 17.48
C GLN A 163 11.18 -13.69 17.27
N LEU A 164 11.75 -13.96 16.09
CA LEU A 164 13.10 -13.51 15.73
C LEU A 164 13.07 -12.04 15.33
N ARG A 165 12.09 -11.64 14.49
CA ARG A 165 11.93 -10.26 14.02
C ARG A 165 11.81 -9.27 15.18
N GLY A 166 11.04 -9.62 16.21
CA GLY A 166 10.89 -8.79 17.42
C GLY A 166 12.15 -8.64 18.28
N GLN A 167 13.20 -9.43 18.02
CA GLN A 167 14.50 -9.32 18.68
C GLN A 167 15.51 -8.53 17.86
N VAL A 168 15.18 -8.11 16.63
CA VAL A 168 16.12 -7.37 15.77
C VAL A 168 16.19 -5.92 16.21
N GLY A 169 17.42 -5.44 16.50
CA GLY A 169 17.69 -4.03 16.75
C GLY A 169 18.21 -3.30 15.51
N GLN A 170 18.99 -3.99 14.67
CA GLN A 170 19.58 -3.42 13.46
C GLN A 170 19.72 -4.47 12.36
N VAL A 171 19.51 -4.08 11.11
CA VAL A 171 19.91 -4.84 9.92
C VAL A 171 20.96 -4.04 9.14
N GLY A 172 22.12 -4.64 8.92
CA GLY A 172 23.19 -4.10 8.10
C GLY A 172 23.24 -4.82 6.76
N ALA A 173 23.22 -4.09 5.66
CA ALA A 173 23.34 -4.63 4.31
C ALA A 173 24.43 -3.88 3.54
N LYS A 174 25.61 -4.49 3.45
CA LYS A 174 26.72 -3.97 2.63
C LYS A 174 26.53 -4.29 1.15
N SER A 175 25.87 -5.41 0.87
CA SER A 175 25.44 -5.84 -0.45
C SER A 175 24.27 -6.82 -0.33
N ILE A 176 23.67 -7.21 -1.46
CA ILE A 176 22.60 -8.22 -1.53
C ILE A 176 23.00 -9.61 -0.97
N SER A 177 24.30 -9.87 -0.79
CA SER A 177 24.83 -11.15 -0.29
C SER A 177 25.63 -11.00 1.01
N ASP A 178 25.68 -9.80 1.57
CA ASP A 178 26.36 -9.49 2.84
C ASP A 178 25.39 -8.71 3.74
N ILE A 179 24.41 -9.47 4.25
CA ILE A 179 23.41 -9.01 5.22
C ILE A 179 23.74 -9.62 6.58
N ALA A 180 23.75 -8.75 7.59
CA ALA A 180 23.93 -9.11 8.98
C ALA A 180 22.84 -8.45 9.85
N VAL A 181 22.39 -9.17 10.86
CA VAL A 181 21.28 -8.78 11.72
C VAL A 181 21.80 -8.73 13.14
N THR A 182 21.75 -7.56 13.77
CA THR A 182 22.12 -7.37 15.16
C THR A 182 20.87 -7.39 16.02
N LEU A 183 20.82 -8.29 17.00
CA LEU A 183 19.74 -8.43 17.95
C LEU A 183 19.84 -7.36 19.04
N LEU A 184 18.72 -7.10 19.73
CA LEU A 184 18.61 -6.12 20.81
C LEU A 184 19.54 -6.41 22.00
N ASP A 185 19.94 -7.66 22.19
CA ASP A 185 20.89 -8.09 23.22
C ASP A 185 22.36 -8.03 22.79
N GLY A 186 22.63 -7.57 21.56
CA GLY A 186 23.98 -7.39 21.00
C GLY A 186 24.50 -8.59 20.21
N ARG A 187 23.81 -9.74 20.19
CA ARG A 187 24.19 -10.88 19.35
C ARG A 187 24.04 -10.54 17.86
N VAL A 188 24.89 -11.14 17.02
CA VAL A 188 24.91 -10.88 15.58
C VAL A 188 24.60 -12.17 14.83
N VAL A 189 23.64 -12.12 13.91
CA VAL A 189 23.32 -13.20 12.97
C VAL A 189 23.79 -12.79 11.59
N VAL A 190 24.80 -13.48 11.05
CA VAL A 190 25.26 -13.28 9.67
C VAL A 190 24.35 -14.07 8.75
N TRP A 191 23.56 -13.36 7.95
CA TRP A 191 22.53 -13.94 7.09
C TRP A 191 23.05 -14.26 5.69
N GLY A 192 24.03 -13.50 5.19
CA GLY A 192 24.48 -13.62 3.80
C GLY A 192 23.47 -12.97 2.85
N GLY A 193 22.96 -13.70 1.85
CA GLY A 193 21.93 -13.21 0.94
C GLY A 193 20.51 -13.71 1.26
N THR A 194 19.56 -13.35 0.40
CA THR A 194 18.13 -13.68 0.56
C THR A 194 17.78 -15.12 0.19
N GLU A 195 18.71 -15.87 -0.41
CA GLU A 195 18.51 -17.27 -0.76
C GLU A 195 18.25 -18.15 0.47
N LYS A 196 17.31 -19.10 0.33
CA LYS A 196 16.91 -20.04 1.39
C LYS A 196 16.54 -19.36 2.72
N SER A 197 16.06 -18.11 2.69
CA SER A 197 15.80 -17.32 3.89
C SER A 197 14.85 -17.99 4.88
N GLU A 198 13.78 -18.66 4.42
CA GLU A 198 12.89 -19.43 5.31
C GLU A 198 13.65 -20.51 6.11
N ARG A 199 14.58 -21.20 5.44
CA ARG A 199 15.38 -22.26 6.07
C ARG A 199 16.44 -21.69 6.99
N LYS A 200 17.08 -20.57 6.62
CA LYS A 200 17.98 -19.82 7.50
C LYS A 200 17.24 -19.39 8.77
N ALA A 201 16.05 -18.83 8.63
CA ALA A 201 15.23 -18.39 9.75
C ALA A 201 14.82 -19.54 10.69
N ALA A 202 14.48 -20.71 10.13
CA ALA A 202 14.14 -21.90 10.90
C ALA A 202 15.30 -22.44 11.74
N VAL A 203 16.55 -22.34 11.24
CA VAL A 203 17.73 -22.80 11.99
C VAL A 203 18.26 -21.75 12.98
N THR A 204 18.03 -20.46 12.74
CA THR A 204 18.50 -19.37 13.61
C THR A 204 17.97 -19.48 15.03
N LEU A 205 16.66 -19.72 15.20
CA LEU A 205 16.05 -19.76 16.55
C LEU A 205 16.66 -20.86 17.45
N PRO A 206 16.81 -22.12 16.99
CA PRO A 206 17.56 -23.13 17.74
C PRO A 206 19.01 -22.75 18.01
N LEU A 207 19.70 -22.15 17.04
CA LEU A 207 21.11 -21.75 17.21
C LEU A 207 21.28 -20.69 18.30
N LEU A 208 20.35 -19.75 18.42
CA LEU A 208 20.35 -18.72 19.45
C LEU A 208 20.18 -19.26 20.88
N THR A 209 19.90 -20.55 21.07
CA THR A 209 19.91 -21.20 22.38
C THR A 209 21.32 -21.62 22.82
N GLN A 210 22.27 -21.71 21.88
CA GLN A 210 23.65 -22.03 22.16
C GLN A 210 24.39 -20.78 22.65
N PRO A 211 25.42 -20.92 23.51
CA PRO A 211 26.25 -19.80 23.90
C PRO A 211 27.09 -19.30 22.72
N GLY A 212 27.07 -18.00 22.47
CA GLY A 212 27.84 -17.37 21.39
C GLY A 212 27.41 -15.92 21.16
N GLN A 213 28.24 -15.19 20.43
CA GLN A 213 27.98 -13.80 20.05
C GLN A 213 27.71 -13.63 18.57
N THR A 214 28.29 -14.49 17.73
CA THR A 214 28.09 -14.43 16.27
C THR A 214 27.60 -15.77 15.74
N TYR A 215 26.47 -15.74 15.05
CA TYR A 215 25.80 -16.92 14.47
C TYR A 215 25.79 -16.77 12.95
N ASP A 216 26.59 -17.55 12.26
CA ASP A 216 26.63 -17.55 10.79
C ASP A 216 25.64 -18.56 10.25
N VAL A 217 24.58 -18.05 9.61
CA VAL A 217 23.53 -18.85 8.95
C VAL A 217 23.53 -18.62 7.44
N SER A 218 24.57 -17.99 6.89
CA SER A 218 24.72 -17.78 5.44
C SER A 218 24.64 -19.10 4.66
N SER A 219 25.14 -20.18 5.26
CA SER A 219 24.98 -21.55 4.78
C SER A 219 24.14 -22.36 5.79
N PRO A 220 22.83 -22.54 5.56
CA PRO A 220 21.94 -23.18 6.54
C PRO A 220 22.24 -24.66 6.79
N ASP A 221 22.98 -25.33 5.89
CA ASP A 221 23.39 -26.72 6.05
C ASP A 221 24.63 -26.87 6.94
N LEU A 222 25.39 -25.79 7.17
CA LEU A 222 26.63 -25.77 7.98
C LEU A 222 26.73 -24.45 8.79
N PRO A 223 25.81 -24.19 9.72
CA PRO A 223 25.87 -22.98 10.54
C PRO A 223 27.06 -23.02 11.51
N THR A 224 27.62 -21.85 11.82
CA THR A 224 28.72 -21.73 12.80
C THR A 224 28.38 -20.75 13.90
N VAL A 225 28.89 -21.01 15.11
CA VAL A 225 28.73 -20.15 16.28
C VAL A 225 30.11 -19.77 16.79
N ARG A 226 30.32 -18.47 17.07
CA ARG A 226 31.54 -17.92 17.66
C ARG A 226 31.23 -17.07 18.88
#